data_AF-A0A0Q5YXR6-F1
#
_entry.id   AF-A0A0Q5YXR6-F1
#
_cell.length_a   1.000
_cell.length_b   1.000
_cell.length_c   1.000
_cell.angle_alpha   90.00
_cell.angle_beta   90.00
_cell.angle_gamma   90.00
#
_symmetry.space_group_name_H-M   'P 1'
#
loop_
_entity.id
_entity.type
_entity.pdbx_description
1 polymer ?
#
loop_
_entity_poly.entity_id
_entity_poly.type
_entity_poly.pdbx_seq_one_letter_code
_entity_poly.pdbx_strand_id
1 'polypeptide(L)'
;MSHLRQVDLDWFVAGDVSPFALAGYLADPRETRIPFSVPFDARFTVTREAVRFLRGRRFVRAVDCQGEPDDLVAAYLIPAIEGGWLIDWIAWHPRSGRLATLEGCVGLLGGDAIWRASRDEPLVLAADPRAWLAGWRTGACIVDETIARQQLLEVPAIQAPDVEVGRKLKAMLEEVRLPRIVVPVSAIGTVAA
;
A
#
# COMPACT_ATOMS: atom_id res chain seq x y z
N MET A 1 -6.88 -16.37 -11.06
CA MET A 1 -7.13 -15.29 -10.07
C MET A 1 -8.62 -15.25 -9.78
N SER A 2 -9.03 -15.18 -8.52
CA SER A 2 -10.46 -15.13 -8.18
C SER A 2 -10.98 -13.71 -8.32
N HIS A 3 -12.02 -13.53 -9.15
CA HIS A 3 -12.70 -12.25 -9.33
C HIS A 3 -13.49 -11.86 -8.05
N LEU A 4 -13.73 -10.55 -7.89
CA LEU A 4 -14.61 -10.06 -6.83
C LEU A 4 -16.03 -10.59 -7.04
N ARG A 5 -16.66 -11.07 -5.97
CA ARG A 5 -18.07 -11.50 -5.99
C ARG A 5 -18.98 -10.27 -5.85
N GLN A 6 -20.27 -10.42 -6.16
CA GLN A 6 -21.23 -9.32 -5.99
C GLN A 6 -21.24 -8.76 -4.56
N VAL A 7 -21.19 -9.62 -3.54
CA VAL A 7 -21.10 -9.19 -2.14
C VAL A 7 -19.86 -8.35 -1.83
N ASP A 8 -18.75 -8.59 -2.54
CA ASP A 8 -17.52 -7.81 -2.39
C ASP A 8 -17.67 -6.45 -3.08
N LEU A 9 -18.28 -6.41 -4.26
CA LEU A 9 -18.60 -5.17 -4.97
C LEU A 9 -19.57 -4.30 -4.18
N ASP A 10 -20.64 -4.88 -3.64
CA ASP A 10 -21.62 -4.17 -2.80
C ASP A 10 -20.95 -3.58 -1.56
N TRP A 11 -20.04 -4.35 -0.95
CA TRP A 11 -19.26 -3.86 0.18
C TRP A 11 -18.39 -2.67 -0.19
N PHE A 12 -17.72 -2.67 -1.34
CA PHE A 12 -16.93 -1.54 -1.83
C PHE A 12 -17.81 -0.31 -2.14
N VAL A 13 -18.91 -0.51 -2.86
CA VAL A 13 -19.86 0.55 -3.23
C VAL A 13 -20.45 1.22 -2.00
N ALA A 14 -20.73 0.48 -0.93
CA ALA A 14 -21.25 1.03 0.33
C ALA A 14 -20.27 1.99 1.05
N GLY A 15 -19.07 2.19 0.53
CA GLY A 15 -18.12 3.20 1.02
C GLY A 15 -17.43 3.85 -0.15
N ASP A 16 -18.24 4.18 -1.14
CA ASP A 16 -17.95 5.10 -2.24
C ASP A 16 -16.82 4.66 -3.17
N VAL A 17 -16.48 3.35 -3.17
CA VAL A 17 -15.52 2.80 -4.13
C VAL A 17 -16.25 2.37 -5.39
N SER A 18 -15.93 3.03 -6.51
CA SER A 18 -16.45 2.66 -7.82
C SER A 18 -15.90 1.29 -8.28
N PRO A 19 -16.75 0.39 -8.81
CA PRO A 19 -16.29 -0.85 -9.44
C PRO A 19 -15.28 -0.62 -10.57
N PHE A 20 -15.33 0.53 -11.25
CA PHE A 20 -14.36 0.88 -12.29
C PHE A 20 -12.98 1.17 -11.70
N ALA A 21 -12.90 1.79 -10.53
CA ALA A 21 -11.62 1.98 -9.83
C ALA A 21 -10.98 0.64 -9.48
N LEU A 22 -11.78 -0.35 -9.05
CA LEU A 22 -11.33 -1.72 -8.77
C LEU A 22 -10.83 -2.43 -10.04
N ALA A 23 -11.37 -2.10 -11.20
CA ALA A 23 -11.03 -2.68 -12.49
C ALA A 23 -9.86 -1.97 -13.21
N GLY A 24 -9.30 -0.89 -12.64
CA GLY A 24 -8.13 -0.20 -13.18
C GLY A 24 -8.40 1.14 -13.86
N TYR A 25 -9.64 1.63 -13.87
CA TYR A 25 -9.92 3.00 -14.30
C TYR A 25 -9.41 4.03 -13.28
N LEU A 26 -8.94 5.17 -13.77
CA LEU A 26 -8.46 6.29 -12.94
C LEU A 26 -9.49 7.41 -12.79
N ALA A 27 -10.66 7.30 -13.45
CA ALA A 27 -11.82 8.18 -13.29
C ALA A 27 -13.09 7.42 -13.72
N ASP A 28 -14.28 7.97 -13.43
CA ASP A 28 -15.53 7.33 -13.84
C ASP A 28 -15.74 7.42 -15.36
N PRO A 29 -15.77 6.29 -16.09
CA PRO A 29 -16.02 6.32 -17.52
C PRO A 29 -17.41 6.82 -17.90
N ARG A 30 -18.37 6.84 -16.97
CA ARG A 30 -19.73 7.34 -17.19
C ARG A 30 -19.80 8.87 -17.21
N GLU A 31 -18.83 9.55 -16.60
CA GLU A 31 -18.78 11.02 -16.55
C GLU A 31 -18.11 11.61 -17.79
N THR A 32 -17.41 10.79 -18.58
CA THR A 32 -16.72 11.27 -19.78
C THR A 32 -17.65 11.36 -20.99
N ARG A 33 -17.62 12.51 -21.66
CA ARG A 33 -18.36 12.75 -22.92
C ARG A 33 -17.79 11.99 -24.11
N ILE A 34 -16.53 11.55 -24.03
CA ILE A 34 -15.82 10.81 -25.06
C ILE A 34 -15.59 9.38 -24.56
N PRO A 35 -16.24 8.36 -25.14
CA PRO A 35 -16.00 6.97 -24.79
C PRO A 35 -14.52 6.61 -24.97
N PHE A 36 -13.96 5.81 -24.05
CA PHE A 36 -12.58 5.28 -24.09
C PHE A 36 -11.44 6.31 -23.92
N SER A 37 -11.71 7.58 -23.62
CA SER A 37 -10.65 8.55 -23.29
C SER A 37 -10.22 8.50 -21.82
N VAL A 38 -10.86 7.66 -21.01
CA VAL A 38 -10.63 7.60 -19.57
C VAL A 38 -9.33 6.84 -19.33
N PRO A 39 -8.36 7.43 -18.59
CA PRO A 39 -7.12 6.75 -18.29
C PRO A 39 -7.41 5.41 -17.56
N PHE A 40 -6.85 4.33 -18.11
CA PHE A 40 -7.05 2.96 -17.65
C PHE A 40 -5.70 2.28 -17.48
N ASP A 41 -5.48 1.66 -16.33
CA ASP A 41 -4.30 0.85 -16.06
C ASP A 41 -4.68 -0.63 -16.07
N ALA A 42 -4.39 -1.31 -17.19
CA ALA A 42 -4.70 -2.73 -17.38
C ALA A 42 -3.98 -3.66 -16.38
N ARG A 43 -2.93 -3.19 -15.71
CA ARG A 43 -2.20 -3.95 -14.69
C ARG A 43 -2.85 -3.82 -13.32
N PHE A 44 -3.77 -2.87 -13.16
CA PHE A 44 -4.49 -2.66 -11.91
C PHE A 44 -5.81 -3.41 -11.92
N THR A 45 -5.91 -4.47 -11.13
CA THR A 45 -7.19 -5.11 -10.84
C THR A 45 -7.19 -5.61 -9.40
N VAL A 46 -8.14 -5.13 -8.60
CA VAL A 46 -8.36 -5.64 -7.25
C VAL A 46 -9.01 -7.02 -7.37
N THR A 47 -8.43 -8.00 -6.69
CA THR A 47 -8.95 -9.36 -6.63
C THR A 47 -9.16 -9.79 -5.20
N ARG A 48 -9.84 -10.92 -5.00
CA ARG A 48 -10.02 -11.50 -3.68
C ARG A 48 -9.46 -12.90 -3.66
N GLU A 49 -8.62 -13.19 -2.68
CA GLU A 49 -7.94 -14.48 -2.57
C GLU A 49 -7.76 -14.89 -1.11
N ALA A 50 -7.66 -16.20 -0.87
CA ALA A 50 -7.23 -16.71 0.41
C ALA A 50 -5.71 -16.52 0.54
N VAL A 51 -5.28 -15.94 1.67
CA VAL A 51 -3.87 -15.68 1.98
C VAL A 51 -3.56 -16.08 3.40
N ARG A 52 -2.30 -16.42 3.67
CA ARG A 52 -1.77 -16.54 5.02
C ARG A 52 -0.88 -15.35 5.29
N PHE A 53 -1.26 -14.54 6.28
CA PHE A 53 -0.43 -13.41 6.70
C PHE A 53 0.68 -13.88 7.63
N LEU A 54 1.92 -13.57 7.28
CA LEU A 54 3.13 -13.93 8.01
C LEU A 54 3.59 -12.81 8.94
N ARG A 55 4.71 -13.04 9.64
CA ARG A 55 5.44 -12.01 10.39
C ARG A 55 6.08 -11.00 9.42
N GLY A 56 6.42 -9.82 9.94
CA GLY A 56 7.11 -8.78 9.16
C GLY A 56 6.28 -8.20 8.01
N ARG A 57 4.95 -8.10 8.18
CA ARG A 57 4.00 -7.61 7.16
C ARG A 57 4.12 -8.34 5.81
N ARG A 58 4.48 -9.62 5.81
CA ARG A 58 4.47 -10.47 4.61
C ARG A 58 3.20 -11.30 4.51
N PHE A 59 2.86 -11.75 3.31
CA PHE A 59 1.87 -12.81 3.14
C PHE A 59 2.32 -13.81 2.08
N VAL A 60 1.67 -14.97 2.09
CA VAL A 60 1.74 -15.94 0.99
C VAL A 60 0.33 -16.25 0.53
N ARG A 61 0.17 -16.50 -0.77
CA ARG A 61 -1.12 -16.87 -1.35
C ARG A 61 -1.45 -18.32 -1.00
N ALA A 62 -2.73 -18.66 -0.96
CA ALA A 62 -3.16 -20.03 -0.71
C ALA A 62 -2.58 -21.01 -1.73
N VAL A 63 -2.44 -20.60 -3.00
CA VAL A 63 -1.86 -21.42 -4.07
C VAL A 63 -0.38 -21.76 -3.84
N ASP A 64 0.33 -20.94 -3.06
CA ASP A 64 1.75 -21.09 -2.76
C ASP A 64 1.99 -21.66 -1.35
N CYS A 65 0.92 -21.91 -0.58
CA CYS A 65 1.03 -22.47 0.76
C CYS A 65 1.27 -23.99 0.71
N GLN A 66 2.40 -24.43 1.26
CA GLN A 66 2.58 -25.82 1.67
C GLN A 66 2.13 -25.96 3.14
N GLY A 67 1.16 -26.83 3.42
CA GLY A 67 0.67 -27.13 4.78
C GLY A 67 -0.85 -26.99 4.98
N GLU A 68 -1.30 -27.10 6.23
CA GLU A 68 -2.73 -27.10 6.58
C GLU A 68 -3.39 -25.72 6.34
N PRO A 69 -4.66 -25.72 5.86
CA PRO A 69 -5.38 -24.51 5.43
C PRO A 69 -5.90 -23.63 6.57
N ASP A 70 -5.75 -24.03 7.83
CA ASP A 70 -6.47 -23.43 8.97
C ASP A 70 -6.11 -21.96 9.25
N ASP A 71 -4.96 -21.48 8.76
CA ASP A 71 -4.52 -20.07 8.91
C ASP A 71 -4.84 -19.19 7.68
N LEU A 72 -5.55 -19.72 6.68
CA LEU A 72 -5.90 -18.96 5.48
C LEU A 72 -7.11 -18.05 5.75
N VAL A 73 -6.97 -16.78 5.37
CA VAL A 73 -8.04 -15.78 5.46
C VAL A 73 -8.29 -15.15 4.10
N ALA A 74 -9.53 -14.82 3.80
CA ALA A 74 -9.86 -14.10 2.57
C ALA A 74 -9.43 -12.63 2.69
N ALA A 75 -8.57 -12.18 1.78
CA ALA A 75 -8.09 -10.80 1.69
C ALA A 75 -8.31 -10.24 0.29
N TYR A 76 -8.33 -8.91 0.18
CA TYR A 76 -8.24 -8.24 -1.11
C TYR A 76 -6.77 -8.13 -1.51
N LEU A 77 -6.47 -8.51 -2.73
CA LEU A 77 -5.15 -8.30 -3.33
C LEU A 77 -5.22 -7.03 -4.19
N ILE A 78 -4.40 -6.06 -3.84
CA ILE A 78 -4.28 -4.76 -4.50
C ILE A 78 -2.88 -4.69 -5.13
N PRO A 79 -2.76 -4.49 -6.45
CA PRO A 79 -1.46 -4.33 -7.08
C PRO A 79 -0.86 -2.98 -6.70
N ALA A 80 0.39 -3.00 -6.24
CA ALA A 80 1.20 -1.80 -6.07
C ALA A 80 1.94 -1.51 -7.37
N ILE A 81 1.59 -0.40 -8.01
CA ILE A 81 2.15 0.03 -9.29
C ILE A 81 2.91 1.33 -9.09
N GLU A 82 4.14 1.38 -9.59
CA GLU A 82 4.98 2.60 -9.61
C GLU A 82 5.65 2.72 -10.97
N GLY A 83 5.62 3.90 -11.59
CA GLY A 83 6.14 4.14 -12.93
C GLY A 83 5.52 3.22 -14.00
N GLY A 84 4.32 2.69 -13.75
CA GLY A 84 3.67 1.69 -14.58
C GLY A 84 4.20 0.25 -14.41
N TRP A 85 5.07 -0.02 -13.46
CA TRP A 85 5.52 -1.39 -13.20
C TRP A 85 4.80 -1.94 -11.98
N LEU A 86 4.36 -3.19 -12.05
CA LEU A 86 3.87 -3.90 -10.87
C LEU A 86 5.08 -4.20 -9.98
N ILE A 87 5.16 -3.55 -8.82
CA ILE A 87 6.29 -3.67 -7.89
C ILE A 87 6.02 -4.76 -6.86
N ASP A 88 4.77 -4.87 -6.39
CA ASP A 88 4.36 -5.82 -5.36
C ASP A 88 2.84 -6.06 -5.40
N TRP A 89 2.38 -7.08 -4.68
CA TRP A 89 0.98 -7.27 -4.34
C TRP A 89 0.76 -6.95 -2.86
N ILE A 90 -0.34 -6.27 -2.55
CA ILE A 90 -0.73 -5.95 -1.19
C ILE A 90 -1.95 -6.77 -0.81
N ALA A 91 -1.83 -7.61 0.21
CA ALA A 91 -2.97 -8.25 0.86
C ALA A 91 -3.55 -7.33 1.92
N TRP A 92 -4.85 -7.07 1.82
CA TRP A 92 -5.61 -6.27 2.78
C TRP A 92 -6.79 -7.05 3.33
N HIS A 93 -6.81 -7.26 4.65
CA HIS A 93 -7.93 -7.89 5.33
C HIS A 93 -8.89 -6.81 5.86
N PRO A 94 -10.10 -6.66 5.27
CA PRO A 94 -10.95 -5.49 5.48
C PRO A 94 -11.47 -5.36 6.92
N ARG A 95 -11.69 -6.47 7.62
CA ARG A 95 -12.25 -6.46 8.99
C ARG A 95 -11.21 -6.09 10.06
N SER A 96 -9.97 -6.53 9.88
CA SER A 96 -8.91 -6.25 10.87
C SER A 96 -8.03 -5.07 10.47
N GLY A 97 -8.18 -4.55 9.26
CA GLY A 97 -7.29 -3.53 8.70
C GLY A 97 -5.86 -4.03 8.44
N ARG A 98 -5.59 -5.34 8.59
CA ARG A 98 -4.25 -5.89 8.43
C ARG A 98 -3.81 -5.76 6.97
N LEU A 99 -2.61 -5.21 6.80
CA LEU A 99 -1.94 -5.07 5.52
C LEU A 99 -0.66 -5.90 5.50
N ALA A 100 -0.37 -6.48 4.34
CA ALA A 100 0.88 -7.17 4.08
C ALA A 100 1.26 -7.11 2.61
N THR A 101 2.55 -7.17 2.35
CA THR A 101 3.20 -7.18 1.04
C THR A 101 3.59 -8.60 0.64
N LEU A 102 3.54 -8.95 -0.65
CA LEU A 102 4.00 -10.25 -1.13
C LEU A 102 5.51 -10.30 -1.14
N GLU A 103 6.16 -9.30 -1.77
CA GLU A 103 7.60 -9.17 -1.98
C GLU A 103 8.31 -8.27 -0.95
N GLY A 104 7.55 -7.48 -0.18
CA GLY A 104 8.09 -6.61 0.87
C GLY A 104 8.89 -5.44 0.32
N CYS A 105 8.56 -5.02 -0.89
CA CYS A 105 9.26 -3.96 -1.60
C CYS A 105 8.53 -2.61 -1.53
N VAL A 106 7.28 -2.60 -1.08
CA VAL A 106 6.40 -1.43 -1.15
C VAL A 106 6.00 -0.93 0.24
N GLY A 107 6.25 0.35 0.48
CA GLY A 107 5.77 1.07 1.66
C GLY A 107 4.43 1.77 1.45
N LEU A 108 4.11 2.16 0.21
CA LEU A 108 2.96 2.99 -0.15
C LEU A 108 2.19 2.41 -1.34
N LEU A 109 0.86 2.37 -1.24
CA LEU A 109 0.03 2.38 -2.45
C LEU A 109 0.05 3.80 -3.02
N GLY A 110 0.14 3.94 -4.35
CA GLY A 110 0.18 5.25 -5.00
C GLY A 110 1.49 6.01 -4.79
N GLY A 111 2.62 5.31 -4.64
CA GLY A 111 3.95 5.91 -4.45
C GLY A 111 4.31 6.95 -5.51
N ASP A 112 3.81 6.82 -6.73
CA ASP A 112 3.99 7.79 -7.82
C ASP A 112 3.49 9.21 -7.48
N ALA A 113 2.54 9.34 -6.55
CA ALA A 113 2.03 10.63 -6.11
C ALA A 113 3.10 11.48 -5.39
N ILE A 114 4.14 10.85 -4.83
CA ILE A 114 5.27 11.55 -4.20
C ILE A 114 5.95 12.51 -5.16
N TRP A 115 6.17 12.09 -6.41
CA TRP A 115 6.87 12.89 -7.42
C TRP A 115 6.09 14.14 -7.85
N ARG A 116 4.78 14.17 -7.59
CA ARG A 116 3.91 15.31 -7.87
C ARG A 116 3.76 16.23 -6.66
N ALA A 117 4.11 15.77 -5.48
CA ALA A 117 3.91 16.51 -4.24
C ALA A 117 4.86 17.71 -4.18
N SER A 118 4.29 18.86 -3.82
CA SER A 118 5.01 20.11 -3.61
C SER A 118 4.47 20.80 -2.35
N ARG A 119 4.96 22.02 -2.05
CA ARG A 119 4.42 22.80 -0.92
C ARG A 119 3.00 23.29 -1.17
N ASP A 120 2.66 23.61 -2.41
CA ASP A 120 1.36 24.14 -2.80
C ASP A 120 0.36 23.02 -3.17
N GLU A 121 0.88 21.84 -3.53
CA GLU A 121 0.12 20.63 -3.82
C GLU A 121 0.63 19.48 -2.95
N PRO A 122 0.17 19.37 -1.68
CA PRO A 122 0.69 18.38 -0.74
C PRO A 122 0.34 16.95 -1.18
N LEU A 123 1.16 15.98 -0.76
CA LEU A 123 0.82 14.57 -0.88
C LEU A 123 -0.41 14.27 -0.03
N VAL A 124 -1.54 13.95 -0.66
CA VAL A 124 -2.75 13.53 0.05
C VAL A 124 -2.59 12.07 0.48
N LEU A 125 -2.72 11.81 1.79
CA LEU A 125 -2.79 10.46 2.33
C LEU A 125 -4.23 10.02 2.54
N ALA A 126 -4.53 8.81 2.08
CA ALA A 126 -5.73 8.09 2.45
C ALA A 126 -5.51 7.35 3.77
N ALA A 127 -6.58 7.24 4.58
CA ALA A 127 -6.53 6.56 5.87
C ALA A 127 -6.31 5.04 5.74
N ASP A 128 -6.84 4.45 4.68
CA ASP A 128 -6.77 3.02 4.38
C ASP A 128 -6.91 2.77 2.86
N PRO A 129 -6.72 1.52 2.38
CA PRO A 129 -6.85 1.23 0.96
C PRO A 129 -8.24 1.48 0.39
N ARG A 130 -9.30 1.41 1.21
CA ARG A 130 -10.67 1.71 0.76
C ARG A 130 -10.80 3.18 0.39
N ALA A 131 -10.37 4.07 1.28
CA ALA A 131 -10.39 5.50 1.07
C ALA A 131 -9.52 5.89 -0.13
N TRP A 132 -8.38 5.23 -0.32
CA TRP A 132 -7.54 5.43 -1.50
C TRP A 132 -8.23 5.01 -2.80
N LEU A 133 -8.90 3.85 -2.81
CA LEU A 133 -9.68 3.38 -3.96
C LEU A 133 -10.89 4.29 -4.24
N ALA A 134 -11.55 4.82 -3.20
CA ALA A 134 -12.66 5.77 -3.33
C ALA A 134 -12.20 7.09 -3.96
N GLY A 135 -10.98 7.54 -3.64
CA GLY A 135 -10.32 8.67 -4.28
C GLY A 135 -9.74 8.38 -5.67
N TRP A 136 -10.21 7.34 -6.36
CA TRP A 136 -9.71 6.92 -7.68
C TRP A 136 -8.20 6.66 -7.73
N ARG A 137 -7.63 6.20 -6.60
CA ARG A 137 -6.19 5.94 -6.42
C ARG A 137 -5.33 7.21 -6.49
N THR A 138 -5.94 8.36 -6.21
CA THR A 138 -5.23 9.63 -6.07
C THR A 138 -4.56 9.72 -4.70
N GLY A 139 -3.35 10.28 -4.67
CA GLY A 139 -2.54 10.34 -3.44
C GLY A 139 -1.94 8.98 -3.08
N ALA A 140 -1.66 8.77 -1.80
CA ALA A 140 -1.01 7.55 -1.32
C ALA A 140 -1.68 6.95 -0.08
N CYS A 141 -1.44 5.67 0.19
CA CYS A 141 -1.86 4.98 1.41
C CYS A 141 -0.70 4.18 1.99
N ILE A 142 -0.45 4.29 3.29
CA ILE A 142 0.65 3.58 3.96
C ILE A 142 0.33 2.10 4.10
N VAL A 143 1.25 1.25 3.65
CA VAL A 143 1.20 -0.22 3.73
C VAL A 143 2.23 -0.73 4.73
N ASP A 144 3.47 -0.28 4.59
CA ASP A 144 4.57 -0.58 5.52
C ASP A 144 5.23 0.72 5.95
N GLU A 145 5.07 1.07 7.23
CA GLU A 145 5.65 2.29 7.81
C GLU A 145 7.17 2.34 7.72
N THR A 146 7.85 1.18 7.83
CA THR A 146 9.31 1.13 7.81
C THR A 146 9.86 1.54 6.45
N ILE A 147 9.21 1.07 5.38
CA ILE A 147 9.58 1.38 4.00
C ILE A 147 9.07 2.78 3.62
N ALA A 148 7.79 3.07 3.90
CA ALA A 148 7.15 4.33 3.55
C ALA A 148 7.86 5.53 4.16
N ARG A 149 8.39 5.40 5.39
CA ARG A 149 9.03 6.50 6.10
C ARG A 149 10.14 7.17 5.30
N GLN A 150 10.99 6.40 4.61
CA GLN A 150 12.09 6.99 3.84
C GLN A 150 11.56 7.87 2.71
N GLN A 151 10.57 7.37 1.97
CA GLN A 151 9.96 8.10 0.87
C GLN A 151 9.18 9.34 1.38
N LEU A 152 8.46 9.21 2.50
CA LEU A 152 7.66 10.29 3.07
C LEU A 152 8.51 11.41 3.69
N LEU A 153 9.74 11.14 4.15
CA LEU A 153 10.67 12.17 4.64
C LEU A 153 11.15 13.11 3.52
N GLU A 154 11.07 12.67 2.26
CA GLU A 154 11.46 13.48 1.09
C GLU A 154 10.32 14.37 0.59
N VAL A 155 9.10 14.16 1.09
CA VAL A 155 7.90 14.89 0.63
C VAL A 155 7.84 16.29 1.27
N PRO A 156 7.68 17.38 0.48
CA PRO A 156 7.68 18.74 1.03
C PRO A 156 6.51 19.06 1.97
N ALA A 157 5.33 18.50 1.68
CA ALA A 157 4.12 18.67 2.48
C ALA A 157 3.20 17.45 2.33
N ILE A 158 2.62 17.00 3.43
CA ILE A 158 1.70 15.85 3.47
C ILE A 158 0.39 16.31 4.08
N GLN A 159 -0.72 16.01 3.40
CA GLN A 159 -2.07 16.22 3.91
C GLN A 159 -2.62 14.89 4.46
N ALA A 160 -2.75 14.82 5.78
CA ALA A 160 -3.44 13.71 6.45
C ALA A 160 -4.98 13.86 6.34
N PRO A 161 -5.74 12.76 6.33
CA PRO A 161 -7.20 12.80 6.22
C PRO A 161 -7.87 13.35 7.49
N ASP A 162 -7.23 13.18 8.65
CA ASP A 162 -7.69 13.68 9.94
C ASP A 162 -6.53 13.90 10.92
N VAL A 163 -6.86 14.47 12.09
CA VAL A 163 -5.90 14.80 13.15
C VAL A 163 -5.25 13.56 13.77
N GLU A 164 -5.98 12.44 13.86
CA GLU A 164 -5.45 11.21 14.46
C GLU A 164 -4.40 10.57 13.54
N VAL A 165 -4.70 10.47 12.26
CA VAL A 165 -3.76 10.00 11.24
C VAL A 165 -2.57 10.95 11.16
N GLY A 166 -2.78 12.27 11.21
CA GLY A 166 -1.70 13.25 11.25
C GLY A 166 -0.77 13.06 12.44
N ARG A 167 -1.31 12.75 13.63
CA ARG A 167 -0.51 12.45 14.83
C ARG A 167 0.29 11.16 14.68
N LYS A 168 -0.32 10.08 14.16
CA LYS A 168 0.36 8.81 13.91
C LYS A 168 1.48 8.97 12.89
N LEU A 169 1.21 9.69 11.79
CA LEU A 169 2.18 10.01 10.75
C LEU A 169 3.36 10.79 11.34
N LYS A 170 3.08 11.86 12.10
CA LYS A 170 4.13 12.65 12.76
C LYS A 170 5.02 11.77 13.66
N ALA A 171 4.41 10.95 14.51
CA ALA A 171 5.15 10.05 15.39
C ALA A 171 6.03 9.06 14.61
N MET A 172 5.50 8.48 13.53
CA MET A 172 6.25 7.57 12.64
C MET A 172 7.42 8.29 11.95
N LEU A 173 7.23 9.53 11.47
CA LEU A 173 8.31 10.31 10.83
C LEU A 173 9.39 10.71 11.83
N GLU A 174 9.01 11.08 13.05
CA GLU A 174 9.92 11.49 14.13
C GLU A 174 10.67 10.30 14.77
N GLU A 175 10.28 9.05 14.49
CA GLU A 175 10.94 7.86 15.07
C GLU A 175 12.40 7.75 14.61
N VAL A 176 13.35 7.99 15.52
CA VAL A 176 14.78 7.81 15.25
C VAL A 176 15.20 6.38 15.59
N ARG A 177 15.53 5.58 14.57
CA ARG A 177 16.20 4.28 14.74
C ARG A 177 17.70 4.44 14.53
N LEU A 178 18.46 4.46 15.62
CA LEU A 178 19.92 4.44 15.54
C LEU A 178 20.40 3.04 15.13
N PRO A 179 21.30 2.92 14.14
CA PRO A 179 21.86 1.63 13.80
C PRO A 179 22.69 1.11 14.97
N ARG A 180 22.60 -0.20 15.24
CA ARG A 180 23.54 -0.85 16.14
C ARG A 180 24.88 -0.98 15.39
N ILE A 181 25.88 -0.21 15.81
CA ILE A 181 27.24 -0.34 15.30
C ILE A 181 27.92 -1.50 16.03
N VAL A 182 28.36 -2.50 15.26
CA VAL A 182 29.15 -3.63 15.77
C VAL A 182 30.57 -3.51 15.23
N VAL A 183 31.56 -3.67 16.11
CA VAL A 183 32.98 -3.66 15.75
C VAL A 183 33.54 -5.07 15.94
N PRO A 184 34.19 -5.67 14.93
CA PRO A 184 34.80 -6.99 15.07
C PRO A 184 35.98 -6.95 16.05
N VAL A 185 36.02 -7.92 16.97
CA VAL A 185 37.02 -8.03 18.05
C VAL A 185 38.46 -8.12 17.51
N SER A 186 38.64 -8.62 16.30
CA SER A 186 39.94 -8.76 15.63
C SER A 186 40.66 -7.42 15.34
N ALA A 187 39.99 -6.28 15.48
CA ALA A 187 40.57 -4.95 15.30
C ALA A 187 41.31 -4.43 16.55
N ILE A 188 41.25 -5.15 17.68
CA ILE A 188 42.06 -4.87 18.87
C ILE A 188 43.44 -5.52 18.67
N GLY A 189 44.14 -5.07 17.63
CA GLY A 189 45.54 -5.42 17.39
C GLY A 189 46.42 -4.64 18.37
N THR A 190 47.10 -5.37 19.25
CA THR A 190 48.16 -4.99 20.16
C THR A 190 49.03 -3.84 19.62
N VAL A 191 48.88 -2.63 20.17
CA VAL A 191 49.97 -1.64 20.14
C VAL A 191 50.97 -2.11 21.19
N ALA A 192 51.85 -3.04 20.79
CA ALA A 192 53.05 -3.36 21.55
C ALA A 192 54.09 -2.26 21.26
N ALA A 193 54.63 -1.71 22.34
CA ALA A 193 55.70 -0.70 22.37
C ALA A 193 57.04 -1.24 21.84
#